data_AF-A0A7I0JDN4-F1
#
_entry.id   AF-A0A7I0JDN4-F1
#
_cell.length_a   1.000
_cell.length_b   1.000
_cell.length_c   1.000
_cell.angle_alpha   90.00
_cell.angle_beta   90.00
_cell.angle_gamma   90.00
#
_symmetry.space_group_name_H-M   'P 1'
#
loop_
_entity.id
_entity.type
_entity.pdbx_description
1 polymer ?
#
loop_
_entity_poly.entity_id
_entity_poly.type
_entity_poly.pdbx_seq_one_letter_code
_entity_poly.pdbx_strand_id
1 'polypeptide(L)'
;LASLLGPMPDNTAVAKISDDRLLSTMAERIFAAGFVWRVIEQKWPGFEEAFLGFEPKRLLFQPDDFWHELASDKRIVRNPQKIRSVRDNAAFVDRVSKEHGGFGKFLAEWPADDQVGLTAYLGKHGSRLGGNT
;
A
#
# COMPACT_ATOMS: atom_id res chain seq x y z
N LEU A 1 -2.54 11.88 -31.42
CA LEU A 1 -2.80 10.99 -30.26
C LEU A 1 -2.32 11.61 -28.95
N ALA A 2 -1.09 12.15 -28.85
CA ALA A 2 -0.62 12.85 -27.64
C ALA A 2 -1.46 14.07 -27.22
N SER A 3 -2.07 14.81 -28.16
CA SER A 3 -2.91 15.98 -27.84
C SER A 3 -4.26 15.66 -27.19
N LEU A 4 -4.68 14.39 -27.15
CA LEU A 4 -5.94 13.95 -26.54
C LEU A 4 -5.79 13.50 -25.08
N LEU A 5 -4.55 13.30 -24.61
CA LEU A 5 -4.27 12.69 -23.31
C LEU A 5 -3.98 13.70 -22.18
N GLY A 6 -4.12 15.00 -22.46
CA GLY A 6 -3.73 16.06 -21.52
C GLY A 6 -2.22 16.08 -21.26
N PRO A 7 -1.72 17.02 -20.45
CA PRO A 7 -0.32 16.99 -20.02
C PRO A 7 -0.06 15.70 -19.22
N MET A 8 1.06 15.03 -19.50
CA MET A 8 1.49 13.89 -18.68
C MET A 8 1.61 14.34 -17.22
N PRO A 9 1.07 13.57 -16.26
CA PRO A 9 1.20 13.90 -14.84
C PRO A 9 2.68 14.05 -14.47
N ASP A 10 2.98 15.11 -13.73
CA ASP A 10 4.31 15.29 -13.15
C ASP A 10 4.46 14.39 -11.91
N ASN A 11 5.30 13.36 -12.04
CA ASN A 11 5.59 12.40 -10.98
C ASN A 11 6.34 13.03 -9.79
N THR A 12 6.86 14.26 -9.89
CA THR A 12 7.60 14.90 -8.78
C THR A 12 6.77 15.06 -7.50
N ALA A 13 5.45 15.16 -7.61
CA ALA A 13 4.57 15.22 -6.44
C ALA A 13 4.56 13.89 -5.67
N VAL A 14 4.72 12.76 -6.36
CA VAL A 14 4.73 11.42 -5.77
C VAL A 14 5.95 11.22 -4.87
N ALA A 15 7.09 11.83 -5.22
CA ALA A 15 8.33 11.77 -4.45
C ALA A 15 8.19 12.31 -3.01
N LYS A 16 7.17 13.15 -2.76
CA LYS A 16 6.91 13.77 -1.45
C LYS A 16 5.92 12.99 -0.59
N ILE A 17 5.30 11.95 -1.14
CA ILE A 17 4.36 11.10 -0.39
C ILE A 17 5.18 10.20 0.53
N SER A 18 4.83 10.20 1.82
CA SER A 18 5.51 9.38 2.82
C SER A 18 5.14 7.90 2.69
N ASP A 19 6.05 7.05 3.16
CA ASP A 19 5.92 5.59 3.05
C ASP A 19 4.65 5.06 3.75
N ASP A 20 4.26 5.68 4.87
CA ASP A 20 3.05 5.31 5.60
C ASP A 20 1.76 5.60 4.81
N ARG A 21 1.72 6.72 4.06
CA ARG A 21 0.58 7.06 3.21
C ARG A 21 0.51 6.15 1.99
N LEU A 22 1.66 5.75 1.44
CA LEU A 22 1.71 4.78 0.34
C LEU A 22 1.28 3.38 0.80
N LEU A 23 1.75 2.93 1.97
CA LEU A 23 1.32 1.65 2.55
C LEU A 23 -0.17 1.65 2.89
N SER A 24 -0.68 2.73 3.49
CA SER A 24 -2.11 2.94 3.76
C SER A 24 -2.92 2.83 2.45
N THR A 25 -2.50 3.54 1.39
CA THR A 25 -3.16 3.48 0.08
C THR A 25 -3.15 2.06 -0.52
N MET A 26 -2.01 1.35 -0.46
CA MET A 26 -1.94 -0.05 -0.92
C MET A 26 -2.92 -0.95 -0.17
N ALA A 27 -2.94 -0.84 1.16
CA ALA A 27 -3.85 -1.59 2.01
C ALA A 27 -5.32 -1.27 1.65
N GLU A 28 -5.66 -0.01 1.43
CA GLU A 28 -7.03 0.42 1.10
C GLU A 28 -7.52 -0.27 -0.17
N ARG A 29 -6.70 -0.28 -1.23
CA ARG A 29 -7.05 -0.96 -2.48
C ARG A 29 -7.21 -2.46 -2.30
N ILE A 30 -6.35 -3.09 -1.50
CA ILE A 30 -6.45 -4.52 -1.19
C ILE A 30 -7.74 -4.82 -0.40
N PHE A 31 -8.09 -4.00 0.60
CA PHE A 31 -9.31 -4.20 1.40
C PHE A 31 -10.59 -3.88 0.63
N ALA A 32 -10.57 -2.90 -0.27
CA ALA A 32 -11.68 -2.53 -1.15
C ALA A 32 -11.95 -3.56 -2.26
N ALA A 33 -10.95 -4.34 -2.68
CA ALA A 33 -11.16 -5.40 -3.67
C ALA A 33 -12.17 -6.46 -3.17
N GLY A 34 -13.23 -6.69 -3.96
CA GLY A 34 -14.32 -7.60 -3.60
C GLY A 34 -15.19 -7.12 -2.43
N PHE A 35 -15.21 -5.82 -2.13
CA PHE A 35 -15.97 -5.24 -1.02
C PHE A 35 -16.70 -3.95 -1.42
N VAL A 36 -17.71 -3.55 -0.64
CA VAL A 36 -18.40 -2.27 -0.83
C VAL A 36 -17.46 -1.14 -0.39
N TRP A 37 -16.96 -0.34 -1.34
CA TRP A 37 -15.97 0.72 -1.09
C TRP A 37 -16.36 1.66 0.03
N ARG A 38 -17.61 2.13 0.04
CA ARG A 38 -18.14 3.02 1.10
C ARG A 38 -17.97 2.45 2.51
N VAL A 39 -18.04 1.13 2.68
CA VAL A 39 -17.86 0.49 3.99
C VAL A 39 -16.39 0.47 4.41
N ILE A 40 -15.46 0.29 3.46
CA ILE A 40 -14.02 0.40 3.73
C ILE A 40 -13.67 1.83 4.12
N GLU A 41 -14.13 2.83 3.36
CA GLU A 41 -13.91 4.25 3.63
C GLU A 41 -14.41 4.63 5.04
N GLN A 42 -15.62 4.19 5.41
CA GLN A 42 -16.18 4.44 6.75
C GLN A 42 -15.37 3.79 7.88
N LYS A 43 -14.79 2.62 7.63
CA LYS A 43 -13.96 1.91 8.60
C LYS A 43 -12.51 2.41 8.62
N TRP A 44 -12.07 3.18 7.61
CA TRP A 44 -10.67 3.53 7.41
C TRP A 44 -10.00 4.18 8.62
N PRO A 45 -10.64 5.09 9.38
CA PRO A 45 -10.05 5.61 10.62
C PRO A 45 -9.68 4.49 11.62
N GLY A 46 -10.51 3.44 11.71
CA GLY A 46 -10.23 2.27 12.53
C GLY A 46 -9.08 1.41 11.98
N PHE A 47 -8.88 1.38 10.65
CA PHE A 47 -7.70 0.77 10.04
C PHE A 47 -6.43 1.55 10.36
N GLU A 48 -6.47 2.88 10.24
CA GLU A 48 -5.34 3.74 10.60
C GLU A 48 -4.91 3.51 12.05
N GLU A 49 -5.84 3.42 13.00
CA GLU A 49 -5.50 3.11 14.39
C GLU A 49 -4.96 1.68 14.57
N ALA A 50 -5.64 0.67 13.99
CA ALA A 50 -5.28 -0.74 14.16
C ALA A 50 -3.91 -1.06 13.55
N PHE A 51 -3.58 -0.45 12.41
CA PHE A 51 -2.30 -0.60 11.72
C PHE A 51 -1.28 0.49 12.11
N LEU A 52 -1.45 1.13 13.27
CA LEU A 52 -0.46 2.04 13.86
C LEU A 52 -0.06 3.21 12.95
N GLY A 53 -1.02 3.75 12.18
CA GLY A 53 -0.83 4.80 11.18
C GLY A 53 -0.17 4.32 9.89
N PHE A 54 -0.09 3.00 9.68
CA PHE A 54 0.60 2.35 8.58
C PHE A 54 2.10 2.70 8.50
N GLU A 55 2.74 3.08 9.61
CA GLU A 55 4.19 3.32 9.60
C GLU A 55 4.94 1.98 9.43
N PRO A 56 5.67 1.77 8.32
CA PRO A 56 6.24 0.47 8.00
C PRO A 56 7.15 -0.10 9.09
N LYS A 57 8.02 0.71 9.68
CA LYS A 57 8.99 0.22 10.67
C LYS A 57 8.29 -0.17 11.98
N ARG A 58 7.32 0.62 12.42
CA ARG A 58 6.52 0.35 13.61
C ARG A 58 5.71 -0.92 13.47
N LEU A 59 5.16 -1.19 12.28
CA LEU A 59 4.48 -2.45 11.96
C LEU A 59 5.45 -3.64 11.97
N LEU A 60 6.62 -3.48 11.35
CA LEU A 60 7.64 -4.54 11.30
C LEU A 60 8.25 -4.86 12.67
N PHE A 61 8.18 -3.93 13.62
CA PHE A 61 8.61 -4.14 14.99
C PHE A 61 7.58 -4.90 15.85
N GLN A 62 6.34 -5.06 15.37
CA GLN A 62 5.30 -5.74 16.14
C GLN A 62 5.55 -7.26 16.19
N PRO A 63 5.31 -7.91 17.35
CA PRO A 63 5.39 -9.36 17.48
C PRO A 63 4.26 -10.08 16.73
N ASP A 64 4.36 -11.39 16.59
CA ASP A 64 3.33 -12.18 15.89
C ASP A 64 1.94 -12.06 16.55
N ASP A 65 1.87 -11.91 17.87
CA ASP A 65 0.61 -11.75 18.61
C ASP A 65 -0.17 -10.51 18.18
N PHE A 66 0.49 -9.40 17.88
CA PHE A 66 -0.17 -8.20 17.33
C PHE A 66 -0.93 -8.54 16.04
N TRP A 67 -0.32 -9.32 15.14
CA TRP A 67 -0.95 -9.71 13.89
C TRP A 67 -2.10 -10.71 14.10
N HIS A 68 -1.97 -11.60 15.08
CA HIS A 68 -3.06 -12.50 15.46
C HIS A 68 -4.25 -11.74 16.07
N GLU A 69 -4.00 -10.74 16.90
CA GLU A 69 -5.05 -9.93 17.53
C GLU A 69 -5.86 -9.13 16.51
N LEU A 70 -5.23 -8.64 15.43
CA LEU A 70 -5.92 -7.96 14.33
C LEU A 70 -7.00 -8.83 13.66
N ALA A 71 -6.85 -10.15 13.66
CA ALA A 71 -7.88 -11.07 13.14
C ALA A 71 -9.18 -11.02 13.97
N SER A 72 -9.12 -10.51 15.20
CA SER A 72 -10.27 -10.34 16.10
C SER A 72 -10.70 -8.89 16.28
N ASP A 73 -9.93 -7.92 15.77
CA ASP A 73 -10.21 -6.50 15.90
C ASP A 73 -11.46 -6.09 15.08
N LYS A 74 -12.47 -5.54 15.77
CA LYS A 74 -13.75 -5.14 15.18
C LYS A 74 -13.68 -3.82 14.41
N ARG A 75 -12.62 -3.03 14.60
CA ARG A 75 -12.39 -1.78 13.87
C ARG A 75 -12.21 -2.06 12.38
N ILE A 76 -11.51 -3.14 12.03
CA ILE A 76 -11.15 -3.48 10.65
C ILE A 76 -12.06 -4.55 10.04
N VAL A 77 -11.76 -4.92 8.78
CA VAL A 77 -12.30 -6.13 8.14
C VAL A 77 -11.36 -7.29 8.46
N ARG A 78 -11.89 -8.28 9.18
CA ARG A 78 -11.14 -9.42 9.72
C ARG A 78 -10.87 -10.49 8.65
N ASN A 79 -10.07 -10.16 7.65
CA ASN A 79 -9.62 -11.09 6.61
C ASN A 79 -8.13 -11.41 6.82
N PRO A 80 -7.77 -12.65 7.23
CA PRO A 80 -6.38 -13.01 7.55
C PRO A 80 -5.40 -12.82 6.39
N GLN A 81 -5.82 -13.11 5.15
CA GLN A 81 -4.96 -12.98 3.97
C GLN A 81 -4.67 -11.50 3.67
N LYS A 82 -5.68 -10.63 3.80
CA LYS A 82 -5.50 -9.18 3.61
C LYS A 82 -4.69 -8.55 4.73
N ILE A 83 -4.90 -8.96 5.99
CA ILE A 83 -4.05 -8.53 7.13
C ILE A 83 -2.60 -8.93 6.88
N ARG A 84 -2.35 -10.19 6.49
CA ARG A 84 -1.00 -10.65 6.15
C ARG A 84 -0.36 -9.83 5.03
N SER A 85 -1.12 -9.47 4.00
CA SER A 85 -0.58 -8.63 2.93
C SER A 85 -0.13 -7.24 3.41
N VAL A 86 -0.71 -6.67 4.47
CA VAL A 86 -0.21 -5.42 5.05
C VAL A 86 1.17 -5.62 5.67
N ARG A 87 1.40 -6.73 6.39
CA ARG A 87 2.73 -7.09 6.95
C ARG A 87 3.77 -7.26 5.84
N ASP A 88 3.43 -8.04 4.82
CA ASP A 88 4.32 -8.31 3.68
C ASP A 88 4.64 -7.00 2.92
N ASN A 89 3.63 -6.15 2.71
CA ASN A 89 3.79 -4.88 2.02
C ASN A 89 4.57 -3.86 2.88
N ALA A 90 4.46 -3.89 4.20
CA ALA A 90 5.30 -3.07 5.08
C ALA A 90 6.79 -3.42 4.90
N ALA A 91 7.12 -4.72 4.83
CA ALA A 91 8.49 -5.18 4.57
C ALA A 91 8.98 -4.77 3.17
N PHE A 92 8.12 -4.91 2.16
CA PHE A 92 8.40 -4.48 0.80
C PHE A 92 8.67 -2.97 0.72
N VAL A 93 7.80 -2.15 1.31
CA VAL A 93 7.92 -0.69 1.33
C VAL A 93 9.19 -0.27 2.07
N ASP A 94 9.46 -0.78 3.27
CA ASP A 94 10.67 -0.44 4.04
C ASP A 94 11.95 -0.79 3.27
N ARG A 95 12.00 -1.95 2.62
CA ARG A 95 13.16 -2.37 1.81
C ARG A 95 13.40 -1.43 0.63
N VAL A 96 12.40 -1.19 -0.21
CA VAL A 96 12.53 -0.30 -1.37
C VAL A 96 12.84 1.13 -0.93
N SER A 97 12.24 1.59 0.18
CA SER A 97 12.52 2.92 0.73
C SER A 97 13.96 3.08 1.17
N LYS A 98 14.58 2.04 1.75
CA LYS A 98 16.01 2.05 2.08
C LYS A 98 16.90 2.11 0.84
N GLU A 99 16.51 1.46 -0.24
CA GLU A 99 17.25 1.43 -1.50
C GLU A 99 17.19 2.78 -2.26
N HIS A 100 16.04 3.46 -2.25
CA HIS A 100 15.79 4.69 -3.03
C HIS A 100 15.68 5.98 -2.19
N GLY A 101 15.82 5.89 -0.87
CA GLY A 101 15.61 7.03 0.04
C GLY A 101 14.15 7.48 0.15
N GLY A 102 13.20 6.53 -0.02
CA GLY A 102 11.75 6.68 0.12
C GLY A 102 10.97 5.93 -0.98
N PHE A 103 9.86 5.29 -0.65
CA PHE A 103 9.04 4.57 -1.65
C PHE A 103 8.41 5.53 -2.67
N GLY A 104 8.03 6.73 -2.22
CA GLY A 104 7.54 7.78 -3.12
C GLY A 104 8.58 8.19 -4.16
N LYS A 105 9.87 8.23 -3.80
CA LYS A 105 10.96 8.53 -4.74
C LYS A 105 11.14 7.42 -5.76
N PHE A 106 11.13 6.17 -5.30
CA PHE A 106 11.13 5.01 -6.20
C PHE A 106 10.00 5.11 -7.24
N LEU A 107 8.77 5.41 -6.82
CA LEU A 107 7.64 5.56 -7.73
C LEU A 107 7.81 6.76 -8.68
N ALA A 108 8.38 7.86 -8.20
CA ALA A 108 8.57 9.05 -9.00
C ALA A 108 9.67 8.90 -10.07
N GLU A 109 10.69 8.08 -9.77
CA GLU A 109 11.80 7.75 -10.68
C GLU A 109 11.40 6.69 -11.73
N TRP A 110 10.28 5.98 -11.53
CA TRP A 110 9.81 5.00 -12.49
C TRP A 110 9.41 5.66 -13.81
N PRO A 111 9.75 5.10 -14.99
CA PRO A 111 9.39 5.68 -16.28
C PRO A 111 7.88 5.88 -16.42
N ALA A 112 7.46 7.11 -16.71
CA ALA A 112 6.04 7.49 -16.77
C ALA A 112 5.25 6.79 -17.89
N ASP A 113 5.95 6.24 -18.88
CA ASP A 113 5.39 5.45 -19.98
C ASP A 113 5.43 3.93 -19.73
N ASP A 114 6.02 3.47 -18.62
CA ASP A 114 6.14 2.04 -18.26
C ASP A 114 5.20 1.61 -17.12
N GLN A 115 3.89 1.85 -17.30
CA GLN A 115 2.89 1.42 -16.32
C GLN A 115 2.79 -0.12 -16.20
N VAL A 116 3.06 -0.84 -17.29
CA VAL A 116 3.02 -2.31 -17.33
C VAL A 116 4.16 -2.88 -16.49
N GLY A 117 5.39 -2.37 -16.67
CA GLY A 117 6.54 -2.76 -15.86
C GLY A 117 6.34 -2.44 -14.39
N LEU A 118 5.78 -1.27 -14.06
CA LEU A 118 5.49 -0.92 -12.67
C LEU A 118 4.51 -1.91 -12.05
N THR A 119 3.41 -2.20 -12.74
CA THR A 119 2.39 -3.14 -12.24
C THR A 119 2.96 -4.55 -12.08
N ALA A 120 3.79 -5.01 -13.02
CA ALA A 120 4.48 -6.29 -12.93
C ALA A 120 5.46 -6.34 -11.75
N TYR A 121 6.22 -5.26 -11.52
CA TYR A 121 7.13 -5.15 -10.38
C TYR A 121 6.38 -5.19 -9.05
N LEU A 122 5.33 -4.38 -8.90
CA LEU A 122 4.49 -4.38 -7.70
C LEU A 122 3.84 -5.75 -7.47
N GLY A 123 3.32 -6.39 -8.51
CA GLY A 123 2.74 -7.74 -8.41
C GLY A 123 3.73 -8.82 -8.03
N LYS A 124 5.00 -8.69 -8.44
CA LYS A 124 6.08 -9.65 -8.12
C LYS A 124 6.64 -9.46 -6.72
N HIS A 125 6.80 -8.21 -6.28
CA HIS A 125 7.52 -7.88 -5.05
C HIS A 125 6.61 -7.53 -3.87
N GLY A 126 5.39 -7.09 -4.13
CA GLY A 126 4.36 -6.87 -3.12
C GLY A 126 3.42 -8.07 -2.98
N SER A 127 2.58 -8.01 -1.95
CA SER A 127 1.54 -8.99 -1.63
C SER A 127 0.19 -8.43 -2.05
N ARG A 128 -0.49 -9.13 -2.98
CA ARG A 128 -1.79 -8.75 -3.56
C ARG A 128 -1.79 -7.41 -4.32
N LEU A 129 -0.69 -7.04 -4.97
CA LEU A 129 -0.60 -5.81 -5.79
C LEU A 129 -0.62 -6.05 -7.31
N GLY A 130 -0.81 -7.30 -7.77
CA GLY A 130 -0.69 -7.70 -9.18
C GLY A 130 -1.97 -8.19 -9.87
N GLY A 131 -3.15 -7.84 -9.36
CA GLY A 131 -4.44 -8.19 -9.99
C GLY A 131 -5.13 -9.48 -9.53
N ASN A 132 -4.48 -10.30 -8.70
CA ASN A 132 -5.09 -11.48 -8.05
C ASN A 132 -5.75 -11.16 -6.68
N THR A 133 -6.27 -9.93 -6.57
CA THR A 133 -6.87 -9.38 -5.33
C THR A 133 -8.25 -9.93 -5.01
#